data_AF-A0A925PH93-F1
#
_entry.id   AF-A0A925PH93-F1
#
_cell.length_a   1.000
_cell.length_b   1.000
_cell.length_c   1.000
_cell.angle_alpha   90.00
_cell.angle_beta   90.00
_cell.angle_gamma   90.00
#
_symmetry.space_group_name_H-M   'P 1'
#
loop_
_entity.id
_entity.type
_entity.pdbx_description
1 polymer ?
#
loop_
_entity_poly.entity_id
_entity_poly.type
_entity_poly.pdbx_seq_one_letter_code
_entity_poly.pdbx_strand_id
1 'polypeptide(L)' 'AQKTFAEASTEYPVNPNVETSAILKAWGTFKKKDINLSKLGENKKRATQIFNDVGWK' A
#
# COMPACT_ATOMS: atom_id res chain seq x y z
N ALA A 1 -15.35 -0.63 13.00
CA ALA A 1 -14.45 0.52 12.72
C ALA A 1 -13.77 0.41 11.36
N GLN A 2 -12.98 -0.65 11.06
CA GLN A 2 -12.21 -0.71 9.80
C GLN A 2 -13.04 -0.68 8.51
N LYS A 3 -14.27 -1.22 8.51
CA LYS A 3 -15.16 -1.14 7.33
C LYS A 3 -15.37 0.31 6.87
N THR A 4 -15.81 1.17 7.77
CA THR A 4 -16.04 2.60 7.50
C THR A 4 -14.76 3.33 7.09
N PHE A 5 -13.61 2.97 7.68
CA PHE A 5 -12.32 3.54 7.29
C PHE A 5 -11.95 3.15 5.86
N ALA A 6 -11.99 1.86 5.51
CA ALA A 6 -11.68 1.35 4.18
C ALA A 6 -12.65 1.90 3.10
N GLU A 7 -13.92 2.11 3.46
CA GLU A 7 -14.91 2.74 2.58
C GLU A 7 -14.59 4.23 2.33
N ALA A 8 -14.15 4.96 3.35
CA ALA A 8 -13.85 6.40 3.23
C ALA A 8 -12.48 6.69 2.58
N SER A 9 -11.45 5.89 2.89
CA SER A 9 -10.10 6.08 2.34
C SER A 9 -9.87 5.35 1.02
N THR A 10 -10.76 4.42 0.66
CA THR A 10 -10.57 3.49 -0.46
C THR A 10 -9.31 2.62 -0.30
N GLU A 11 -8.91 2.34 0.94
CA GLU A 11 -7.79 1.45 1.27
C GLU A 11 -8.25 0.01 1.54
N TYR A 12 -7.34 -0.95 1.39
CA TYR A 12 -7.60 -2.35 1.76
C TYR A 12 -7.54 -2.51 3.29
N PRO A 13 -8.55 -3.11 3.94
CA PRO A 13 -8.46 -3.41 5.35
C PRO A 13 -7.37 -4.46 5.60
N VAL A 14 -6.63 -4.28 6.68
CA VAL A 14 -5.60 -5.24 7.13
C VAL A 14 -6.23 -6.44 7.85
N ASN A 15 -7.39 -6.25 8.50
CA ASN A 15 -8.14 -7.35 9.08
C ASN A 15 -8.84 -8.14 7.95
N PRO A 16 -8.51 -9.42 7.74
CA PRO A 16 -9.07 -10.23 6.66
C PRO A 16 -10.58 -10.49 6.81
N ASN A 17 -11.14 -10.31 8.00
CA ASN A 17 -12.58 -10.48 8.25
C ASN A 17 -13.40 -9.24 7.88
N VAL A 18 -12.75 -8.16 7.42
CA VAL A 18 -13.42 -6.92 7.02
C VAL A 18 -13.50 -6.88 5.51
N GLU A 19 -14.71 -6.65 5.03
CA GLU A 19 -14.99 -6.52 3.61
C GLU A 19 -14.39 -5.22 3.03
N THR A 20 -13.84 -5.30 1.83
CA THR A 20 -13.32 -4.14 1.09
C THR A 20 -14.44 -3.28 0.51
N SER A 21 -14.11 -2.05 0.11
CA SER A 21 -15.05 -1.16 -0.58
C SER A 21 -15.48 -1.72 -1.94
N ALA A 22 -16.63 -1.28 -2.46
CA ALA A 22 -17.14 -1.70 -3.76
C ALA A 22 -16.14 -1.45 -4.91
N ILE A 23 -15.42 -0.32 -4.85
CA ILE A 23 -14.38 0.03 -5.84
C ILE A 23 -13.25 -1.01 -5.83
N LEU A 24 -12.73 -1.34 -4.65
CA LEU A 24 -11.63 -2.30 -4.53
C LEU A 24 -12.04 -3.72 -4.91
N LYS A 25 -13.31 -4.11 -4.70
CA LYS A 25 -13.85 -5.38 -5.20
C LYS A 25 -13.89 -5.43 -6.74
N ALA A 26 -14.24 -4.32 -7.38
CA ALA A 26 -14.30 -4.23 -8.85
C ALA A 26 -12.92 -4.41 -9.50
N TRP A 27 -11.83 -4.08 -8.80
CA TRP A 27 -10.45 -4.34 -9.26
C TRP A 27 -10.03 -5.81 -9.11
N GLY A 28 -10.78 -6.61 -8.34
CA GLY A 28 -10.49 -8.01 -8.10
C GLY A 28 -9.38 -8.26 -7.07
N THR A 29 -8.82 -9.46 -7.10
CA THR A 29 -7.78 -9.90 -6.17
C THR A 29 -6.39 -9.70 -6.76
N PHE A 30 -5.41 -9.52 -5.89
CA PHE A 30 -4.01 -9.36 -6.28
C PHE A 30 -3.09 -10.12 -5.33
N LYS A 31 -1.92 -10.52 -5.83
CA LYS A 31 -0.89 -11.13 -5.01
C LYS A 31 -0.10 -10.05 -4.27
N LYS A 32 -0.29 -9.98 -2.95
CA LYS A 32 0.51 -9.11 -2.08
C LYS A 32 1.96 -9.63 -2.04
N LYS A 33 2.93 -8.71 -2.06
CA LYS A 33 4.32 -9.03 -1.73
C LYS A 33 4.42 -9.12 -0.20
N ASP A 34 4.84 -10.26 0.30
CA ASP A 34 5.12 -10.45 1.71
C ASP A 34 6.56 -10.01 2.00
N ILE A 35 6.70 -8.71 2.26
CA ILE A 35 7.97 -8.10 2.65
C ILE A 35 7.77 -7.32 3.94
N ASN A 36 8.79 -7.30 4.81
CA ASN A 36 8.78 -6.44 5.98
C ASN A 36 8.85 -4.97 5.53
N LEU A 37 7.76 -4.22 5.71
CA LEU A 37 7.67 -2.82 5.29
C LEU A 37 8.69 -1.91 5.96
N SER A 38 9.25 -2.27 7.12
CA SER A 38 10.36 -1.53 7.74
C SER A 38 11.59 -1.44 6.83
N LYS A 39 11.79 -2.43 5.94
CA LYS A 39 12.87 -2.39 4.95
C LYS A 39 12.73 -1.23 3.97
N LEU A 40 11.51 -0.75 3.69
CA LEU A 40 11.30 0.45 2.87
C LEU A 40 11.84 1.70 3.57
N GLY A 41 11.62 1.81 4.88
CA GLY A 41 12.16 2.89 5.72
C GLY A 41 13.68 2.87 5.79
N GLU A 42 14.27 1.69 6.04
CA GLU A 42 15.73 1.49 6.06
C GLU A 42 16.39 1.91 4.73
N ASN A 43 15.75 1.62 3.59
CA ASN A 43 16.28 1.91 2.26
C ASN A 43 15.89 3.30 1.72
N LYS A 44 15.09 4.09 2.45
CA LYS A 44 14.58 5.39 1.97
C LYS A 44 15.68 6.31 1.48
N LYS A 45 16.77 6.45 2.25
CA LYS A 45 17.91 7.32 1.89
C LYS A 45 18.54 6.91 0.56
N ARG A 46 18.75 5.60 0.36
CA ARG A 46 19.33 5.08 -0.88
C ARG A 46 18.40 5.27 -2.07
N ALA A 47 17.09 5.06 -1.89
CA ALA A 47 16.09 5.32 -2.91
C ALA A 47 16.10 6.79 -3.36
N THR A 48 16.14 7.73 -2.42
CA THR A 48 16.23 9.17 -2.73
C THR A 48 17.50 9.53 -3.51
N GLN A 49 18.65 8.94 -3.17
CA GLN A 49 19.88 9.13 -3.95
C GLN A 49 19.71 8.65 -5.39
N ILE A 50 19.13 7.45 -5.59
CA ILE A 50 18.90 6.91 -6.94
C ILE A 50 17.96 7.83 -7.74
N PHE A 51 16.86 8.31 -7.14
CA PHE A 51 15.95 9.24 -7.81
C PHE A 51 16.66 10.53 -8.26
N ASN A 52 17.54 11.09 -7.40
CA ASN A 52 18.34 12.25 -7.74
C ASN A 52 19.35 11.94 -8.86
N ASP A 53 20.04 10.80 -8.79
CA ASP A 53 21.05 10.38 -9.75
C ASP A 53 20.47 10.22 -11.17
N VAL A 54 19.21 9.78 -11.28
CA VAL A 54 18.50 9.65 -12.58
C VAL A 54 17.72 10.90 -12.97
N GLY A 55 17.78 11.98 -12.17
CA GLY A 55 17.11 13.24 -12.45
C GLY A 55 15.58 13.20 -12.37
N TRP A 56 15.00 12.28 -11.57
CA TRP A 56 13.56 12.28 -11.30
C TRP A 56 13.20 13.54 -10.48
N LYS A 57 12.31 14.38 -11.04
CA LYS A 57 11.76 15.58 -10.37
C LYS A 57 10.33 15.36 -9.88
#